data_AF-W6PNE3-F1
#
_entry.id   AF-W6PNE3-F1
#
_cell.length_a   1.000
_cell.length_b   1.000
_cell.length_c   1.000
_cell.angle_alpha   90.00
_cell.angle_beta   90.00
_cell.angle_gamma   90.00
#
_symmetry.space_group_name_H-M   'P 1'
#
loop_
_entity.id
_entity.type
_entity.pdbx_description
1 polymer ?
#
loop_
_entity_poly.entity_id
_entity_poly.type
_entity_poly.pdbx_seq_one_letter_code
_entity_poly.pdbx_strand_id
1 'polypeptide(L)'
;MELPSLSGQESDNIVLLLMSLPHPSADVVKSIEGAIKWFQKSEIKGIQKEYFTNSDGKKDYRMVPCEDCPTLWARFYDLETNRPFFCDRDGIKKYDISEIGHERRNGYSWYNKDGSKVLKRYEKWKKEQNK
;
A
#
# COMPACT_ATOMS: atom_id res chain seq x y z
N MET A 1 9.53 -10.39 -12.67
CA MET A 1 8.15 -10.52 -13.17
C MET A 1 7.22 -10.15 -12.04
N GLU A 2 6.21 -9.30 -12.26
CA GLU A 2 5.25 -8.95 -11.21
C GLU A 2 4.19 -10.05 -11.11
N LEU A 3 3.92 -10.54 -9.90
CA LEU A 3 2.95 -11.58 -9.62
C LEU A 3 1.53 -11.00 -9.59
N PRO A 4 0.48 -11.80 -9.88
CA PRO A 4 -0.91 -11.38 -9.66
C PRO A 4 -1.08 -10.94 -8.21
N SER A 5 -1.46 -9.69 -8.00
CA SER A 5 -1.56 -9.08 -6.68
C SER A 5 -2.52 -7.90 -6.67
N LEU A 6 -3.05 -7.58 -5.49
CA LEU A 6 -3.70 -6.29 -5.27
C LEU A 6 -2.61 -5.23 -5.09
N SER A 7 -2.47 -4.37 -6.10
CA SER A 7 -1.47 -3.30 -6.10
C SER A 7 -2.01 -2.07 -5.37
N GLY A 8 -1.46 -1.78 -4.19
CA GLY A 8 -1.87 -0.63 -3.38
C GLY A 8 -1.58 0.73 -4.06
N GLN A 9 -0.58 0.79 -4.95
CA GLN A 9 -0.14 2.01 -5.65
C GLN A 9 -0.76 2.21 -7.04
N GLU A 10 -1.45 1.20 -7.58
CA GLU A 10 -2.27 1.40 -8.79
C GLU A 10 -3.75 1.56 -8.43
N SER A 11 -4.18 0.96 -7.31
CA SER A 11 -5.55 1.05 -6.82
C SER A 11 -5.89 2.44 -6.25
N ASP A 12 -4.91 3.20 -5.75
CA ASP A 12 -5.13 4.53 -5.17
C ASP A 12 -5.59 5.57 -6.21
N ASN A 13 -4.88 5.66 -7.35
CA ASN A 13 -5.16 6.62 -8.42
C ASN A 13 -6.50 6.32 -9.11
N ILE A 14 -6.83 5.04 -9.27
CA ILE A 14 -8.13 4.63 -9.83
C ILE A 14 -9.27 5.04 -8.90
N VAL A 15 -9.14 4.79 -7.59
CA VAL A 15 -10.20 5.15 -6.63
C VAL A 15 -10.35 6.66 -6.51
N LEU A 16 -9.26 7.41 -6.52
CA LEU A 16 -9.28 8.88 -6.57
C LEU A 16 -9.97 9.40 -7.85
N LEU A 17 -9.69 8.79 -9.01
CA LEU A 17 -10.34 9.12 -10.27
C LEU A 17 -11.85 8.83 -10.21
N LEU A 18 -12.27 7.66 -9.74
CA LEU A 18 -13.69 7.32 -9.60
C LEU A 18 -14.42 8.30 -8.67
N MET A 19 -13.79 8.72 -7.58
CA MET A 19 -14.32 9.75 -6.67
C MET A 19 -14.35 11.17 -7.27
N SER A 20 -13.75 11.40 -8.44
CA SER A 20 -13.80 12.71 -9.12
C SER A 20 -15.01 12.86 -10.04
N LEU A 21 -15.72 11.77 -10.32
CA LEU A 21 -16.91 11.77 -11.18
C LEU A 21 -18.06 12.57 -10.51
N PRO A 22 -18.72 13.49 -11.24
CA PRO A 22 -19.72 14.40 -10.66
C PRO A 22 -21.01 13.68 -10.22
N HIS A 23 -21.42 12.64 -10.93
CA HIS A 23 -22.62 11.83 -10.63
C HIS A 23 -22.30 10.35 -10.86
N PRO A 24 -21.55 9.71 -9.94
CA PRO A 24 -21.16 8.31 -10.10
C PRO A 24 -22.40 7.42 -10.01
N SER A 25 -22.48 6.39 -10.87
CA SER A 25 -23.56 5.41 -10.80
C SER A 25 -23.49 4.59 -9.51
N ALA A 26 -24.57 3.89 -9.15
CA ALA A 26 -24.59 3.01 -7.98
C ALA A 26 -23.46 1.95 -8.00
N ASP A 27 -23.12 1.43 -9.19
CA ASP A 27 -22.04 0.46 -9.35
C ASP A 27 -20.65 1.09 -9.11
N VAL A 28 -20.45 2.34 -9.53
CA VAL A 28 -19.23 3.09 -9.24
C VAL A 28 -19.11 3.36 -7.75
N VAL A 29 -20.20 3.80 -7.11
CA VAL A 29 -20.23 4.01 -5.65
C VAL A 29 -19.87 2.72 -4.91
N LYS A 30 -20.48 1.59 -5.29
CA LYS A 30 -20.18 0.28 -4.69
C LYS A 30 -18.71 -0.13 -4.86
N SER A 31 -18.14 0.18 -6.02
CA SER A 31 -16.72 -0.08 -6.32
C SER A 31 -15.79 0.77 -5.45
N ILE A 32 -16.11 2.06 -5.29
CA ILE A 32 -15.38 2.97 -4.38
C ILE A 32 -15.46 2.43 -2.95
N GLU A 33 -16.65 2.10 -2.44
CA GLU A 33 -16.81 1.60 -1.07
C GLU A 33 -16.07 0.28 -0.83
N GLY A 34 -16.07 -0.63 -1.81
CA GLY A 34 -15.29 -1.86 -1.76
C GLY A 34 -13.79 -1.59 -1.62
N ALA A 35 -13.26 -0.68 -2.42
CA ALA A 35 -11.86 -0.30 -2.36
C ALA A 35 -11.50 0.38 -1.03
N ILE A 36 -12.36 1.25 -0.50
CA ILE A 36 -12.15 1.90 0.80
C ILE A 36 -12.10 0.88 1.94
N LYS A 37 -13.02 -0.09 1.95
CA LYS A 37 -13.00 -1.20 2.92
C LYS A 37 -11.69 -1.98 2.84
N TRP A 38 -11.19 -2.21 1.62
CA TRP A 38 -9.90 -2.86 1.43
C TRP A 38 -8.74 -2.02 1.96
N PHE A 39 -8.70 -0.71 1.68
CA PHE A 39 -7.66 0.18 2.22
C PHE A 39 -7.64 0.19 3.74
N GLN A 40 -8.81 0.28 4.39
CA GLN A 40 -8.95 0.22 5.85
C GLN A 40 -8.47 -1.12 6.43
N LYS A 41 -8.81 -2.24 5.78
CA LYS A 41 -8.39 -3.58 6.23
C LYS A 41 -6.89 -3.84 6.02
N SER A 42 -6.28 -3.17 5.05
CA SER A 42 -4.90 -3.42 4.61
C SER A 42 -3.87 -2.51 5.29
N GLU A 43 -4.30 -1.69 6.25
CA GLU A 43 -3.44 -0.78 7.00
C GLU A 43 -2.31 -1.52 7.72
N ILE A 44 -1.09 -1.04 7.55
CA ILE A 44 0.08 -1.49 8.28
C ILE A 44 0.45 -0.40 9.29
N LYS A 45 0.28 -0.70 10.57
CA LYS A 45 0.54 0.21 11.69
C LYS A 45 1.69 -0.32 12.54
N GLY A 46 2.26 0.57 13.34
CA GLY A 46 3.23 0.19 14.36
C GLY A 46 4.64 -0.08 13.85
N ILE A 47 4.94 0.22 12.57
CA ILE A 47 6.27 0.04 11.99
C ILE A 47 6.67 1.24 11.10
N GLN A 48 7.97 1.49 11.01
CA GLN A 48 8.54 2.51 10.14
C GLN A 48 9.85 2.05 9.49
N LYS A 49 10.25 2.72 8.40
CA LYS A 49 11.55 2.49 7.76
C LYS A 49 12.65 3.16 8.57
N GLU A 50 13.66 2.39 8.96
CA GLU A 50 14.91 2.87 9.54
C GLU A 50 16.05 2.62 8.55
N TYR A 51 16.77 3.68 8.18
CA TYR A 51 17.93 3.59 7.29
C TYR A 51 19.21 3.37 8.09
N PHE A 52 20.09 2.53 7.57
CA PHE A 52 21.39 2.25 8.18
C PHE A 52 22.45 1.95 7.11
N THR A 53 23.71 1.85 7.52
CA THR A 53 24.81 1.36 6.67
C THR A 53 25.07 -0.10 7.01
N ASN A 54 25.00 -0.98 6.01
CA ASN A 54 25.22 -2.41 6.21
C ASN A 54 26.72 -2.76 6.33
N SER A 55 27.03 -4.04 6.55
CA SER A 55 28.41 -4.54 6.68
C SER A 55 29.30 -4.26 5.47
N ASP A 56 28.69 -4.09 4.29
CA ASP A 56 29.38 -3.82 3.03
C ASP A 56 29.59 -2.31 2.79
N GLY A 57 29.28 -1.46 3.78
CA GLY A 57 29.40 0.00 3.67
C GLY A 57 28.31 0.65 2.80
N LYS A 58 27.24 -0.08 2.45
CA LYS A 58 26.14 0.42 1.59
C LYS A 58 24.96 0.88 2.42
N LYS A 59 24.24 1.89 1.94
CA LYS A 59 22.96 2.30 2.50
C LYS A 59 21.93 1.19 2.35
N ASP A 60 21.21 0.89 3.40
CA ASP A 60 20.13 -0.10 3.45
C ASP A 60 19.00 0.42 4.36
N TYR A 61 17.89 -0.31 4.42
CA TYR A 61 16.85 -0.05 5.41
C TYR A 61 16.20 -1.33 5.92
N ARG A 62 15.60 -1.21 7.11
CA ARG A 62 14.78 -2.24 7.74
C ARG A 62 13.49 -1.64 8.27
N MET A 63 12.49 -2.49 8.51
CA MET A 63 11.28 -2.07 9.23
C MET A 63 11.50 -2.28 10.72
N VAL A 64 11.24 -1.25 11.52
CA VAL A 64 11.36 -1.29 12.98
C VAL A 64 10.02 -0.96 13.65
N PRO A 65 9.73 -1.53 14.84
CA PRO A 65 8.57 -1.12 15.63
C PRO A 65 8.57 0.37 15.91
N CYS A 66 7.38 0.94 15.99
CA CYS A 66 7.20 2.36 16.27
C CYS A 66 5.80 2.63 16.82
N GLU A 67 5.70 3.49 17.83
CA GLU A 67 4.43 3.78 18.51
C GLU A 67 3.62 4.89 17.82
N ASP A 68 4.28 5.95 17.33
CA ASP A 68 3.64 7.09 16.67
C ASP A 68 4.24 7.32 15.27
N CYS A 69 3.86 6.45 14.33
CA CYS A 69 4.25 6.55 12.92
C CYS A 69 3.03 6.58 12.01
N PRO A 70 3.21 7.18 10.81
CA PRO A 70 2.18 7.14 9.79
C PRO A 70 1.85 5.71 9.38
N THR A 71 0.56 5.42 9.20
CA THR A 71 0.08 4.19 8.58
C THR A 71 0.72 3.99 7.21
N LEU A 72 1.13 2.75 6.95
CA LEU A 72 1.73 2.31 5.70
C LEU A 72 0.78 1.34 4.98
N TRP A 73 0.98 1.22 3.68
CA TRP A 73 0.44 0.14 2.87
C TRP A 73 1.58 -0.50 2.11
N ALA A 74 1.54 -1.82 2.01
CA ALA A 74 2.44 -2.55 1.13
C ALA A 74 2.05 -2.33 -0.32
N ARG A 75 3.01 -2.49 -1.23
CA ARG A 75 2.73 -2.44 -2.65
C ARG A 75 1.89 -3.61 -3.11
N PHE A 76 2.18 -4.80 -2.58
CA PHE A 76 1.49 -6.03 -2.96
C PHE A 76 0.88 -6.73 -1.74
N TYR A 77 -0.35 -7.20 -1.93
CA TYR A 77 -1.05 -8.04 -0.98
C TYR A 77 -1.46 -9.34 -1.67
N ASP A 78 -1.35 -10.42 -0.91
CA ASP A 78 -1.82 -11.74 -1.34
C ASP A 78 -3.33 -11.74 -1.57
N LEU A 79 -3.79 -12.37 -2.66
CA LEU A 79 -5.20 -12.37 -3.05
C LEU A 79 -6.09 -13.16 -2.08
N GLU A 80 -5.56 -14.22 -1.46
CA GLU A 80 -6.32 -15.09 -0.58
C GLU A 80 -6.31 -14.55 0.86
N THR A 81 -5.12 -14.17 1.33
CA THR A 81 -4.95 -13.83 2.76
C THR A 81 -4.94 -12.33 3.03
N ASN A 82 -4.86 -11.50 2.00
CA ASN A 82 -4.66 -10.05 2.12
C ASN A 82 -3.41 -9.70 2.96
N ARG A 83 -2.38 -10.54 2.89
CA ARG A 83 -1.13 -10.35 3.63
C ARG A 83 -0.12 -9.63 2.74
N PRO A 84 0.57 -8.59 3.24
CA PRO A 84 1.72 -8.01 2.55
C PRO A 84 2.74 -9.07 2.14
N PHE A 85 3.25 -8.98 0.93
CA PHE A 85 4.36 -9.81 0.50
C PHE A 85 5.36 -9.01 -0.35
N PHE A 86 6.58 -9.55 -0.44
CA PHE A 86 7.70 -9.04 -1.21
C PHE A 86 8.14 -10.11 -2.20
N CYS A 87 8.84 -9.72 -3.25
CA CYS A 87 9.48 -10.68 -4.14
C CYS A 87 10.79 -10.12 -4.69
N ASP A 88 11.72 -11.02 -4.97
CA ASP A 88 12.91 -10.66 -5.73
C ASP A 88 12.69 -10.94 -7.22
N ARG A 89 13.75 -10.83 -8.02
CA ARG A 89 13.75 -11.16 -9.45
C ARG A 89 13.39 -12.61 -9.74
N ASP A 90 13.53 -13.48 -8.74
CA ASP A 90 13.14 -14.90 -8.79
C ASP A 90 11.62 -15.13 -8.78
N GLY A 91 10.83 -14.11 -8.41
CA GLY A 91 9.37 -14.23 -8.31
C GLY A 91 8.90 -15.07 -7.12
N ILE A 92 9.75 -15.34 -6.13
CA ILE A 92 9.36 -16.08 -4.93
C ILE A 92 8.76 -15.11 -3.92
N LYS A 93 7.57 -15.44 -3.39
CA LYS A 93 6.94 -14.66 -2.32
C LYS A 93 7.77 -14.75 -1.04
N LYS A 94 8.12 -13.60 -0.50
CA LYS A 94 8.74 -13.39 0.81
C LYS A 94 7.79 -12.58 1.69
N TYR A 95 7.88 -12.77 3.00
CA TYR A 95 6.98 -12.08 3.93
C TYR A 95 7.71 -11.09 4.84
N ASP A 96 9.03 -11.09 4.80
CA ASP A 96 9.87 -10.07 5.41
C ASP A 96 10.77 -9.42 4.35
N ILE A 97 10.92 -8.09 4.44
CA ILE A 97 11.69 -7.32 3.46
C ILE A 97 13.20 -7.55 3.59
N SER A 98 13.66 -8.09 4.73
CA SER A 98 15.04 -8.52 4.90
C SER A 98 15.37 -9.78 4.09
N GLU A 99 14.37 -10.55 3.66
CA GLU A 99 14.54 -11.76 2.86
C GLU A 99 14.78 -11.49 1.37
N ILE A 100 14.57 -10.26 0.90
CA ILE A 100 14.85 -9.86 -0.48
C ILE A 100 16.23 -9.21 -0.61
N GLY A 101 16.83 -9.34 -1.79
CA GLY A 101 18.15 -8.81 -2.10
C GLY A 101 18.25 -7.29 -1.96
N HIS A 102 19.44 -6.81 -1.63
CA HIS A 102 19.73 -5.39 -1.38
C HIS A 102 19.27 -4.47 -2.53
N GLU A 103 19.51 -4.88 -3.78
CA GLU A 103 19.12 -4.12 -4.97
C GLU A 103 17.60 -3.89 -5.05
N ARG A 104 16.79 -4.94 -4.86
CA ARG A 104 15.32 -4.86 -4.89
C ARG A 104 14.77 -4.16 -3.67
N ARG A 105 15.34 -4.41 -2.50
CA ARG A 105 14.94 -3.77 -1.24
C ARG A 105 15.07 -2.26 -1.34
N ASN A 106 16.21 -1.77 -1.81
CA ASN A 106 16.51 -0.34 -1.83
C ASN A 106 16.12 0.36 -3.14
N GLY A 107 16.05 -0.37 -4.24
CA GLY A 107 15.71 0.16 -5.56
C GLY A 107 14.22 0.21 -5.87
N TYR A 108 13.36 -0.30 -4.97
CA TYR A 108 11.91 -0.35 -5.18
C TYR A 108 11.12 0.09 -3.96
N SER A 109 10.01 0.81 -4.19
CA SER A 109 9.14 1.27 -3.11
C SER A 109 8.12 0.18 -2.74
N TRP A 110 8.47 -0.62 -1.73
CA TRP A 110 7.62 -1.70 -1.21
C TRP A 110 6.51 -1.24 -0.26
N TYR A 111 6.67 -0.04 0.31
CA TYR A 111 5.70 0.55 1.23
C TYR A 111 5.44 1.99 0.85
N ASN A 112 4.19 2.42 0.90
CA ASN A 112 3.77 3.80 0.67
C ASN A 112 2.82 4.29 1.79
N LYS A 113 2.45 5.57 1.72
CA LYS A 113 1.51 6.23 2.64
C LYS A 113 0.24 6.70 1.92
N ASP A 114 0.05 6.27 0.67
CA ASP A 114 -0.94 6.87 -0.23
C ASP A 114 -2.38 6.45 0.12
N GLY A 115 -2.56 5.29 0.76
CA GLY A 115 -3.86 4.87 1.32
C GLY A 115 -4.47 5.93 2.25
N SER A 116 -3.66 6.62 3.06
CA SER A 116 -4.13 7.72 3.91
C SER A 116 -4.75 8.87 3.11
N LYS A 117 -4.23 9.16 1.92
CA LYS A 117 -4.78 10.21 1.03
C LYS A 117 -6.14 9.78 0.48
N VAL A 118 -6.26 8.50 0.09
CA VAL A 118 -7.52 7.92 -0.42
C VAL A 118 -8.60 8.00 0.64
N LEU A 119 -8.33 7.51 1.86
CA LEU A 119 -9.28 7.55 2.97
C LEU A 119 -9.72 8.99 3.29
N LYS A 120 -8.77 9.93 3.31
CA LYS A 120 -9.08 11.34 3.56
C LYS A 120 -9.94 11.97 2.45
N ARG A 121 -9.71 11.62 1.18
CA ARG A 121 -10.54 12.08 0.06
C ARG A 121 -11.96 11.50 0.14
N TYR A 122 -12.08 10.23 0.51
CA TYR A 122 -13.37 9.56 0.66
C TYR A 122 -14.26 10.23 1.70
N GLU A 123 -13.72 10.62 2.85
CA GLU A 123 -14.48 11.36 3.88
C GLU A 123 -15.05 12.69 3.38
N LYS A 124 -14.33 13.39 2.49
CA LYS A 124 -14.85 14.59 1.82
C LYS A 124 -15.91 14.24 0.79
N TRP A 125 -15.64 13.22 -0.03
CA TRP A 125 -16.52 12.76 -1.09
C TRP A 125 -17.89 12.34 -0.54
N LYS A 126 -17.94 11.59 0.57
CA LYS A 126 -19.19 11.19 1.23
C LYS A 126 -20.07 12.38 1.63
N LYS A 127 -19.45 13.49 2.06
CA LYS A 127 -20.18 14.72 2.40
C LYS A 127 -20.69 15.46 1.17
N GLU A 128 -19.99 15.36 0.05
CA GLU A 128 -20.41 15.92 -1.25
C GLU A 128 -21.62 15.17 -1.82
N GLN A 129 -21.68 13.84 -1.64
CA GLN A 129 -22.80 13.01 -2.13
C GLN A 129 -24.07 13.11 -1.27
N ASN A 130 -23.95 13.51 0.01
CA ASN A 130 -25.09 13.69 0.92
C ASN A 130 -25.74 15.08 0.83
N LYS A 131 -25.30 15.91 -0.14
CA LYS A 131 -25.89 17.21 -0.46
C LYS A 131 -26.73 17.10 -1.72
#